data_AF-I2J6J9-F1
#
_entry.id   AF-I2J6J9-F1
#
_cell.length_a   1.000
_cell.length_b   1.000
_cell.length_c   1.000
_cell.angle_alpha   90.00
_cell.angle_beta   90.00
_cell.angle_gamma   90.00
#
_symmetry.space_group_name_H-M   'P 1'
#
loop_
_entity.id
_entity.type
_entity.pdbx_description
1 polymer ?
#
loop_
_entity_poly.entity_id
_entity_poly.type
_entity_poly.pdbx_seq_one_letter_code
_entity_poly.pdbx_strand_id
1 'polypeptide(L)'
;MLPQETKQTDIMPQLAHPFQLEVAKTLSKEMAVLQKNQLLTADILNKLGDLSKLEADILARTPHAKERTDFIIKMFTLVASEQIK
;
A
#
# COMPACT_ATOMS: atom_id res chain seq x y z
N MET A 1 -1.30 -53.76 -35.11
CA MET A 1 -0.91 -52.66 -34.21
C MET A 1 -2.04 -51.64 -34.24
N LEU A 2 -2.76 -51.46 -33.13
CA LEU A 2 -3.83 -50.48 -33.04
C LEU A 2 -3.25 -49.09 -32.76
N PRO A 3 -3.77 -48.00 -33.36
CA PRO A 3 -3.38 -46.64 -33.01
C PRO A 3 -3.92 -46.31 -31.61
N GLN A 4 -3.03 -45.94 -30.68
CA GLN A 4 -3.44 -45.32 -29.43
C GLN A 4 -3.70 -43.83 -29.70
N GLU A 5 -4.97 -43.47 -29.81
CA GLU A 5 -5.46 -42.10 -29.68
C GLU A 5 -5.10 -41.60 -28.27
N THR A 6 -3.99 -40.88 -28.14
CA THR A 6 -3.72 -40.06 -26.95
C THR A 6 -4.76 -38.95 -26.95
N LYS A 7 -5.84 -39.17 -26.21
CA LYS A 7 -6.82 -38.14 -25.84
C LYS A 7 -6.03 -36.93 -25.35
N GLN A 8 -5.94 -35.90 -26.17
CA GLN A 8 -5.70 -34.56 -25.68
C GLN A 8 -6.83 -34.30 -24.69
N THR A 9 -6.50 -34.35 -23.40
CA THR A 9 -7.24 -33.63 -22.39
C THR A 9 -7.12 -32.17 -22.78
N ASP A 10 -8.01 -31.76 -23.66
CA ASP A 10 -8.36 -30.37 -23.90
C ASP A 10 -8.91 -29.88 -22.57
N ILE A 11 -7.99 -29.44 -21.70
CA ILE A 11 -8.33 -28.60 -20.56
C ILE A 11 -8.69 -27.26 -21.20
N MET A 12 -9.84 -27.23 -21.88
CA MET A 12 -10.56 -25.99 -22.06
C MET A 12 -10.60 -25.39 -20.66
N PRO A 13 -10.02 -24.20 -20.43
CA PRO A 13 -10.22 -23.52 -19.17
C PRO A 13 -11.73 -23.35 -19.11
N GLN A 14 -12.40 -24.16 -18.27
CA GLN A 14 -13.82 -24.00 -18.00
C GLN A 14 -13.98 -22.53 -17.69
N LEU A 15 -14.69 -21.85 -18.58
CA LEU A 15 -15.03 -20.44 -18.51
C LEU A 15 -15.36 -20.18 -17.04
N ALA A 16 -14.46 -19.53 -16.30
CA ALA A 16 -14.57 -19.45 -14.85
C ALA A 16 -15.99 -19.00 -14.54
N HIS A 17 -16.70 -19.75 -13.69
CA HIS A 17 -18.13 -19.52 -13.45
C HIS A 17 -18.32 -18.02 -13.20
N PRO A 18 -19.29 -17.32 -13.83
CA PRO A 18 -19.37 -15.85 -13.76
C PRO A 18 -19.25 -15.28 -12.33
N PHE A 19 -19.76 -16.04 -11.36
CA PHE A 19 -19.57 -15.82 -9.93
C PHE A 19 -18.10 -15.82 -9.46
N GLN A 20 -17.30 -16.82 -9.82
CA GLN A 20 -15.86 -16.88 -9.50
C GLN A 20 -15.09 -15.70 -10.10
N LEU A 21 -15.44 -15.28 -11.32
CA LEU A 21 -14.82 -14.11 -11.95
C LEU A 21 -15.17 -12.82 -11.21
N GLU A 22 -16.42 -12.66 -10.75
CA GLU A 22 -16.84 -11.48 -9.99
C GLU A 22 -16.18 -11.42 -8.61
N VAL A 23 -16.07 -12.57 -7.93
CA VAL A 23 -15.32 -12.70 -6.67
C VAL A 23 -13.85 -12.33 -6.88
N ALA A 24 -13.21 -12.85 -7.93
CA ALA A 24 -11.81 -12.53 -8.24
C ALA A 24 -11.60 -11.03 -8.53
N LYS A 25 -12.53 -10.38 -9.23
CA LYS A 25 -12.49 -8.93 -9.47
C LYS A 25 -12.62 -8.13 -8.18
N THR A 26 -13.52 -8.55 -7.28
CA THR A 26 -13.74 -7.89 -6.00
C THR A 26 -12.50 -7.99 -5.13
N LEU A 27 -11.96 -9.21 -4.98
CA LEU A 27 -10.72 -9.45 -4.25
C LEU A 27 -9.55 -8.66 -4.83
N SER A 28 -9.42 -8.59 -6.16
CA SER A 28 -8.36 -7.82 -6.81
C SER A 28 -8.46 -6.32 -6.51
N LYS A 29 -9.68 -5.75 -6.49
CA LYS A 29 -9.89 -4.34 -6.11
C LYS A 29 -9.53 -4.11 -4.65
N GLU A 30 -9.95 -4.98 -3.75
CA GLU A 30 -9.62 -4.89 -2.32
C GLU A 30 -8.12 -5.00 -2.08
N MET A 31 -7.44 -5.92 -2.76
CA MET A 31 -5.98 -6.06 -2.70
C MET A 31 -5.26 -4.81 -3.22
N ALA A 32 -5.74 -4.19 -4.29
CA ALA A 32 -5.15 -2.96 -4.82
C ALA A 32 -5.26 -1.80 -3.82
N VAL A 33 -6.40 -1.66 -3.14
CA VAL A 33 -6.58 -0.67 -2.06
C VAL A 33 -5.65 -0.97 -0.89
N LEU A 34 -5.55 -2.23 -0.47
CA LEU A 34 -4.64 -2.64 0.61
C LEU A 34 -3.18 -2.31 0.27
N GLN A 35 -2.72 -2.65 -0.93
CA GLN A 35 -1.35 -2.37 -1.38
C GLN A 35 -1.08 -0.87 -1.45
N LYS A 36 -2.04 -0.07 -1.97
CA LYS A 36 -1.95 1.40 -1.96
C LYS A 36 -1.76 1.92 -0.53
N ASN A 37 -2.58 1.46 0.41
CA ASN A 37 -2.53 1.92 1.80
C ASN A 37 -1.24 1.51 2.50
N GLN A 38 -0.72 0.30 2.24
CA GLN A 38 0.58 -0.15 2.74
C GLN A 38 1.73 0.72 2.22
N LEU A 39 1.75 1.00 0.92
CA LEU A 39 2.77 1.85 0.30
C LEU A 39 2.74 3.27 0.88
N LEU A 40 1.53 3.86 0.97
CA LEU A 40 1.35 5.19 1.53
C LEU A 40 1.78 5.25 3.00
N THR A 41 1.44 4.23 3.80
CA THR A 41 1.86 4.14 5.20
C THR A 41 3.38 4.12 5.33
N ALA A 42 4.06 3.31 4.50
CA ALA A 42 5.52 3.23 4.52
C ALA A 42 6.17 4.57 4.14
N ASP A 43 5.65 5.25 3.11
CA ASP A 43 6.14 6.58 2.70
C ASP A 43 5.95 7.63 3.81
N ILE A 44 4.79 7.65 4.46
CA ILE A 44 4.51 8.56 5.59
C ILE A 44 5.49 8.33 6.74
N LEU A 45 5.72 7.07 7.12
CA LEU A 45 6.65 6.73 8.19
C LEU A 45 8.09 7.14 7.86
N ASN A 46 8.53 6.95 6.61
CA ASN A 46 9.85 7.41 6.17
C ASN A 46 9.98 8.93 6.27
N LYS A 47 8.98 9.68 5.78
CA LYS A 47 8.96 11.14 5.88
C LYS A 47 8.93 11.63 7.32
N LEU A 48 8.20 10.96 8.21
CA LEU A 48 8.21 11.28 9.64
C LEU A 48 9.61 11.11 10.23
N GLY A 49 10.29 10.01 9.91
CA GLY A 49 11.67 9.79 10.33
C GLY A 49 12.62 10.90 9.86
N ASP A 50 12.47 11.36 8.62
CA ASP A 50 13.29 12.44 8.07
C ASP A 50 12.96 13.81 8.69
N LEU A 51 11.67 14.10 8.93
CA LEU A 51 11.25 15.30 9.65
C LEU A 51 11.77 15.34 11.08
N SER A 52 11.78 14.19 11.79
CA SER A 52 12.35 14.10 13.15
C SER A 52 13.86 14.35 13.17
N LYS A 53 14.61 13.88 12.17
CA LYS A 53 16.04 14.21 12.04
C LYS A 53 16.25 15.70 11.79
N LEU A 54 15.46 16.27 10.88
CA LEU A 54 15.52 17.69 10.56
C LEU A 54 15.17 18.56 11.78
N GLU A 55 14.18 18.15 12.58
CA GLU A 55 13.88 18.81 13.85
C GLU A 55 15.10 18.79 14.78
N ALA A 56 15.75 17.64 14.98
CA ALA A 56 16.94 17.57 15.82
C ALA A 56 18.05 18.53 15.35
N ASP A 57 18.29 18.59 14.04
CA ASP A 57 19.28 19.49 13.43
C ASP A 57 18.92 20.98 13.63
N ILE A 58 17.62 21.33 13.52
CA ILE A 58 17.13 22.68 13.77
C ILE A 58 17.32 23.03 15.25
N LEU A 59 16.93 22.15 16.17
CA LEU A 59 16.98 22.41 17.61
C LEU A 59 18.41 22.52 18.14
N ALA A 60 19.37 21.85 17.51
CA ALA A 60 20.78 22.01 17.82
C ALA A 60 21.29 23.45 17.58
N ARG A 61 20.67 24.18 16.65
CA ARG A 61 21.07 25.56 16.27
C ARG A 61 20.11 26.62 16.81
N THR A 62 18.85 26.27 16.99
CA THR A 62 17.78 27.19 17.37
C THR A 62 16.81 26.48 18.32
N PRO A 63 17.15 26.37 19.61
CA PRO A 63 16.32 25.64 20.59
C PRO A 63 14.90 26.18 20.74
N HIS A 64 14.69 27.48 20.53
CA HIS A 64 13.38 28.11 20.61
C HIS A 64 12.42 27.71 19.48
N ALA A 65 12.90 27.04 18.43
CA ALA A 65 12.05 26.58 17.33
C ALA A 65 11.18 25.36 17.68
N LYS A 66 11.38 24.75 18.86
CA LYS A 66 10.74 23.49 19.27
C LYS A 66 9.23 23.46 19.10
N GLU A 67 8.50 24.47 19.56
CA GLU A 67 7.04 24.49 19.41
C GLU A 67 6.62 24.51 17.94
N ARG A 68 7.36 25.25 17.10
CA ARG A 68 7.06 25.36 15.67
C ARG A 68 7.35 24.04 14.95
N THR A 69 8.47 23.39 15.22
CA THR A 69 8.83 22.11 14.60
C THR A 69 7.89 20.99 15.03
N ASP A 70 7.60 20.89 16.33
CA ASP A 70 6.67 19.90 16.88
C ASP A 70 5.25 20.08 16.31
N PHE A 71 4.76 21.32 16.21
CA PHE A 71 3.47 21.63 15.58
C PHE A 71 3.42 21.16 14.13
N ILE A 72 4.45 21.46 13.33
CA ILE A 72 4.50 21.07 11.91
C ILE A 72 4.50 19.54 11.76
N ILE A 73 5.30 18.83 12.57
CA ILE A 73 5.37 17.36 12.53
C ILE A 73 4.03 16.73 12.93
N LYS A 74 3.38 17.24 13.97
CA LYS A 74 2.04 16.79 14.39
C LYS A 74 0.98 17.02 13.32
N MET A 75 0.98 18.21 12.71
CA MET A 75 0.05 18.52 11.62
C MET A 75 0.27 17.64 10.39
N PHE A 76 1.54 17.41 10.01
CA PHE A 76 1.86 16.49 8.93
C PHE A 76 1.36 15.07 9.25
N THR A 77 1.63 14.56 10.46
CA THR A 77 1.18 13.24 10.93
C THR A 77 -0.34 13.12 10.84
N LEU A 78 -1.07 14.13 11.33
CA LEU A 78 -2.52 14.16 11.31
C LEU A 78 -3.06 14.08 9.88
N VAL A 79 -2.66 15.03 9.03
CA VAL A 79 -3.14 15.10 7.64
C VAL A 79 -2.76 13.84 6.86
N ALA A 80 -1.55 13.31 7.07
CA ALA A 80 -1.10 12.09 6.43
C ALA A 80 -1.94 10.87 6.85
N SER A 81 -2.29 10.76 8.14
CA SER A 81 -3.12 9.65 8.65
C SER A 81 -4.53 9.64 8.04
N GLU A 82 -5.08 10.81 7.71
CA GLU A 82 -6.40 10.93 7.06
C GLU A 82 -6.41 10.39 5.62
N GLN A 83 -5.26 10.32 4.96
CA GLN A 83 -5.11 9.81 3.60
C GLN A 83 -5.04 8.28 3.51
N ILE A 84 -4.87 7.57 4.63
CA ILE A 84 -4.77 6.10 4.70
C ILE A 84 -6.18 5.43 4.65
N LYS A 85 -7.24 6.22 4.55
CA LYS A 85 -8.62 5.73 4.41
C LYS A 85 -8.88 5.13 3.02
#